data_AF-A0A0Q5IRZ9-F1
#
_entry.id   AF-A0A0Q5IRZ9-F1
#
_cell.length_a   1.000
_cell.length_b   1.000
_cell.length_c   1.000
_cell.angle_alpha   90.00
_cell.angle_beta   90.00
_cell.angle_gamma   90.00
#
_symmetry.space_group_name_H-M   'P 1'
#
loop_
_entity.id
_entity.type
_entity.pdbx_description
1 polymer ?
#
loop_
_entity_poly.entity_id
_entity_poly.type
_entity_poly.pdbx_seq_one_letter_code
_entity_poly.pdbx_strand_id
1 'polypeptide(L)'
;MVNAVAVRVLCYLETRLAHRGAAVQLWADLSPDTMDTGIYAHSANPNGTTFPATFPNLDWQQALPREVAAILPATHRAGIASCDGSTWYVVQRQPDAAGTGGRQ
;
A
#
# COMPACT_ATOMS: atom_id res chain seq x y z
N MET A 1 -14.97 9.89 0.63
CA MET A 1 -14.16 11.06 1.06
C MET A 1 -12.96 10.64 1.91
N VAL A 2 -13.15 9.83 2.96
CA VAL A 2 -12.07 9.35 3.85
C VAL A 2 -10.94 8.63 3.09
N ASN A 3 -11.28 7.71 2.18
CA ASN A 3 -10.27 6.96 1.42
C ASN A 3 -9.37 7.87 0.55
N ALA A 4 -9.94 8.91 -0.07
CA ALA A 4 -9.17 9.87 -0.85
C ALA A 4 -8.19 10.67 0.02
N VAL A 5 -8.60 11.01 1.25
CA VAL A 5 -7.73 11.68 2.22
C VAL A 5 -6.62 10.72 2.65
N ALA A 6 -6.93 9.47 2.95
CA ALA A 6 -5.95 8.47 3.35
C ALA A 6 -4.88 8.26 2.27
N VAL A 7 -5.28 8.14 1.00
CA VAL A 7 -4.34 8.01 -0.12
C VAL A 7 -3.44 9.26 -0.28
N ARG A 8 -3.99 10.47 -0.07
CA ARG A 8 -3.18 11.70 -0.08
C ARG A 8 -2.17 11.74 1.06
N VAL A 9 -2.58 11.33 2.27
CA VAL A 9 -1.68 11.26 3.44
C VAL A 9 -0.60 10.19 3.23
N LEU A 10 -0.95 9.04 2.65
CA LEU A 10 0.02 8.01 2.25
C LEU A 10 1.10 8.60 1.33
N CYS A 11 0.70 9.28 0.25
CA CYS A 11 1.64 9.91 -0.69
C CYS A 11 2.54 10.97 -0.02
N TYR A 12 1.97 11.74 0.90
CA TYR A 12 2.72 12.73 1.68
C TYR A 12 3.79 12.06 2.56
N LEU A 13 3.44 10.98 3.26
CA LEU A 13 4.38 10.23 4.10
C LEU A 13 5.48 9.57 3.28
N GLU A 14 5.14 8.98 2.14
CA GLU A 14 6.13 8.39 1.22
C GLU A 14 7.17 9.40 0.78
N THR A 15 6.70 10.59 0.36
CA THR A 15 7.60 11.69 -0.02
C THR A 15 8.48 12.12 1.15
N ARG A 16 7.90 12.26 2.36
CA ARG A 16 8.65 12.73 3.52
C ARG A 16 9.68 11.71 4.02
N LEU A 17 9.37 10.43 3.97
CA LEU A 17 10.26 9.35 4.43
C LEU A 17 11.35 9.01 3.42
N ALA A 18 11.10 9.17 2.11
CA ALA A 18 12.14 9.04 1.09
C ALA A 18 13.34 9.97 1.38
N HIS A 19 13.09 11.18 1.89
CA HIS A 19 14.15 12.12 2.27
C HIS A 19 14.94 11.71 3.52
N ARG A 20 14.46 10.76 4.34
CA ARG A 20 15.12 10.33 5.58
C ARG A 20 16.08 9.15 5.39
N GLY A 21 16.13 8.55 4.20
CA GLY A 21 17.01 7.41 3.89
C GLY A 21 16.71 6.13 4.68
N ALA A 22 15.61 6.09 5.44
CA ALA A 22 15.20 4.92 6.19
C ALA A 22 14.38 3.96 5.30
N ALA A 23 14.71 2.67 5.32
CA ALA A 23 13.93 1.65 4.65
C ALA A 23 12.60 1.44 5.40
N VAL A 24 11.56 2.17 4.97
CA VAL A 24 10.20 2.08 5.50
C VAL A 24 9.26 1.73 4.36
N GLN A 25 8.46 0.68 4.57
CA GLN A 25 7.31 0.38 3.72
C GLN A 25 6.09 1.10 4.26
N LEU A 26 5.33 1.71 3.36
CA LEU A 26 4.06 2.36 3.68
C LEU A 26 2.93 1.72 2.88
N TRP A 27 1.77 1.58 3.51
CA TRP A 27 0.53 1.23 2.83
C TRP A 27 -0.68 1.83 3.55
N ALA A 28 -1.81 1.85 2.87
CA ALA A 28 -3.10 2.21 3.45
C ALA A 28 -4.10 1.07 3.26
N ASP A 29 -4.88 0.80 4.29
CA ASP A 29 -6.03 -0.09 4.20
C ASP A 29 -7.27 0.78 4.01
N LEU A 30 -8.01 0.56 2.93
CA LEU A 30 -9.22 1.30 2.60
C LEU A 30 -10.42 0.38 2.77
N SER A 31 -11.35 0.76 3.64
CA SER A 31 -12.67 0.13 3.74
C SER A 31 -13.74 1.09 3.21
N PRO A 32 -14.30 0.86 2.01
CA PRO A 32 -15.35 1.72 1.47
C PRO A 32 -16.61 1.76 2.35
N ASP A 33 -16.89 0.66 3.05
CA ASP A 33 -18.19 0.45 3.70
C ASP A 33 -18.18 0.78 5.20
N THR A 34 -17.04 0.66 5.88
CA THR A 34 -16.99 0.74 7.35
C THR A 34 -16.32 2.01 7.88
N MET A 35 -15.79 2.88 7.00
CA MET A 35 -14.88 4.00 7.35
C MET A 35 -13.62 3.58 8.11
N ASP A 36 -13.38 2.28 8.29
CA ASP A 36 -12.20 1.73 8.93
C ASP A 36 -11.03 1.79 7.93
N THR A 37 -10.36 2.93 7.94
CA THR A 37 -9.28 3.25 7.00
C THR A 37 -8.03 3.59 7.80
N GLY A 38 -6.96 2.83 7.55
CA GLY A 38 -5.70 2.93 8.27
C GLY A 38 -4.53 3.27 7.34
N ILE A 39 -3.50 3.92 7.89
CA ILE A 39 -2.21 4.09 7.21
C ILE A 39 -1.14 3.49 8.11
N TYR A 40 -0.31 2.64 7.52
CA TYR A 40 0.67 1.85 8.23
C TYR A 40 2.07 2.20 7.74
N ALA A 41 3.01 2.25 8.68
CA ALA A 41 4.43 2.40 8.41
C ALA A 41 5.17 1.23 9.06
N HIS A 42 5.80 0.41 8.23
CA HIS A 42 6.60 -0.73 8.68
C HIS A 42 8.06 -0.48 8.38
N SER A 43 8.93 -0.78 9.33
CA SER A 43 10.38 -0.67 9.16
C SER A 43 11.02 -1.99 9.51
N ALA A 44 12.22 -2.24 8.99
CA ALA A 44 12.97 -3.44 9.33
C ALA A 44 13.20 -3.49 10.86
N ASN A 45 12.62 -4.50 11.51
CA ASN A 45 12.78 -4.73 12.93
C ASN A 45 14.01 -5.64 13.16
N PRO A 46 14.95 -5.27 14.04
CA PRO A 46 16.05 -6.15 14.44
C PRO A 46 15.58 -7.48 15.05
N ASN A 47 14.36 -7.53 15.56
CA ASN A 47 13.77 -8.72 16.20
C ASN A 47 13.11 -9.70 15.22
N GLY A 48 13.37 -9.57 13.91
CA GLY A 48 13.13 -10.64 12.94
C GLY A 48 11.73 -10.71 12.33
N THR A 49 10.91 -9.66 12.41
CA THR A 49 9.70 -9.62 11.59
C THR A 49 10.08 -9.43 10.12
N THR A 50 9.43 -10.18 9.23
CA THR A 50 9.68 -10.10 7.79
C THR A 50 9.51 -8.66 7.31
N PHE A 51 10.50 -8.18 6.56
CA PHE A 51 10.50 -6.86 5.95
C PHE A 51 10.94 -6.99 4.48
N PRO A 52 10.19 -6.42 3.52
CA PRO A 52 8.88 -5.76 3.69
C PRO A 52 7.77 -6.73 4.14
N ALA A 53 6.67 -6.19 4.67
CA ALA A 53 5.45 -6.93 4.91
C ALA A 53 4.95 -7.54 3.60
N THR A 54 4.64 -8.83 3.65
CA THR A 54 4.05 -9.57 2.54
C THR A 54 2.53 -9.59 2.68
N PHE A 55 1.84 -9.60 1.56
CA PHE A 55 0.39 -9.65 1.51
C PHE A 55 -0.08 -10.86 0.69
N PRO A 56 0.13 -12.09 1.19
CA PRO A 56 -0.07 -13.32 0.41
C PRO A 56 -1.52 -13.56 0.02
N ASN A 57 -2.47 -13.01 0.78
CA ASN A 57 -3.90 -13.21 0.58
C ASN A 57 -4.55 -12.11 -0.28
N LEU A 58 -3.76 -11.18 -0.83
CA LEU A 58 -4.29 -10.11 -1.68
C LEU A 58 -4.26 -10.50 -3.16
N ASP A 59 -5.38 -10.28 -3.83
CA ASP A 59 -5.42 -10.28 -5.28
C ASP A 59 -5.05 -8.88 -5.79
N TRP A 60 -3.90 -8.78 -6.45
CA TRP A 60 -3.39 -7.54 -7.06
C TRP A 60 -3.81 -7.35 -8.52
N GLN A 61 -4.42 -8.35 -9.14
CA GLN A 61 -4.79 -8.36 -10.57
C GLN A 61 -6.28 -8.07 -10.78
N GLN A 62 -7.09 -8.24 -9.74
CA GLN A 62 -8.52 -7.96 -9.81
C GLN A 62 -8.78 -6.47 -10.10
N ALA A 63 -9.76 -6.22 -10.98
CA ALA A 63 -10.18 -4.88 -11.32
C ALA A 63 -10.76 -4.16 -10.08
N LEU A 64 -10.27 -2.94 -9.84
CA LEU A 64 -10.73 -2.11 -8.74
C LEU A 64 -12.08 -1.47 -9.09
N PRO A 65 -12.96 -1.26 -8.09
CA PRO A 65 -14.11 -0.37 -8.27
C PRO A 65 -13.66 1.02 -8.71
N ARG A 66 -14.52 1.69 -9.50
CA ARG A 66 -14.20 2.97 -10.14
C ARG A 66 -13.77 4.03 -9.14
N GLU A 67 -14.43 4.09 -7.99
CA GLU A 67 -14.17 5.04 -6.93
C GLU A 67 -12.82 4.84 -6.24
N VAL A 68 -12.37 3.59 -6.12
CA VAL A 68 -11.04 3.25 -5.60
C VAL A 68 -10.00 3.57 -6.66
N ALA A 69 -10.21 3.13 -7.91
CA ALA A 69 -9.32 3.43 -9.03
C ALA A 69 -9.11 4.94 -9.23
N ALA A 70 -10.17 5.75 -9.09
CA ALA A 70 -10.13 7.19 -9.30
C ALA A 70 -9.30 7.97 -8.28
N ILE A 71 -9.02 7.39 -7.10
CA ILE A 71 -8.22 8.04 -6.05
C ILE A 71 -6.77 7.55 -6.02
N LEU A 72 -6.44 6.46 -6.74
CA LEU A 72 -5.09 5.92 -6.79
C LEU A 72 -4.19 6.75 -7.74
N PRO A 73 -3.01 7.17 -7.29
CA PRO A 73 -1.97 7.64 -8.19
C PRO A 73 -1.49 6.53 -9.13
N ALA A 74 -1.00 6.90 -10.31
CA ALA A 74 -0.48 5.93 -11.29
C ALA A 74 0.74 5.13 -10.77
N THR A 75 1.45 5.65 -9.77
CA THR A 75 2.59 5.02 -9.10
C THR A 75 2.18 3.96 -8.08
N HIS A 76 0.88 3.80 -7.82
CA HIS A 76 0.36 2.94 -6.77
C HIS A 76 -0.39 1.75 -7.38
N ARG A 77 -0.54 0.71 -6.56
CA ARG A 77 -1.41 -0.44 -6.83
C ARG A 77 -2.27 -0.69 -5.60
N ALA A 78 -3.42 -1.31 -5.81
CA ALA A 78 -4.26 -1.81 -4.73
C ALA A 78 -4.43 -3.31 -4.86
N GLY A 79 -4.33 -4.02 -3.74
CA GLY A 79 -4.67 -5.43 -3.64
C GLY A 79 -6.01 -5.56 -2.91
N ILE A 80 -6.82 -6.52 -3.32
CA ILE A 80 -8.15 -6.75 -2.74
C ILE A 80 -8.04 -7.88 -1.73
N ALA A 81 -8.59 -7.67 -0.54
CA ALA A 81 -8.89 -8.73 0.41
C ALA A 81 -10.37 -8.72 0.76
N SER A 82 -10.87 -9.91 1.05
CA SER A 82 -12.23 -10.13 1.52
C SER A 82 -12.22 -11.06 2.72
N CYS A 83 -12.97 -10.72 3.77
CA CYS A 83 -13.24 -11.59 4.92
C CYS A 83 -14.67 -11.36 5.37
N ASP A 84 -15.40 -12.44 5.62
CA ASP A 84 -16.79 -12.41 6.11
C ASP A 84 -17.72 -11.47 5.31
N GLY A 85 -17.54 -11.44 3.99
CA GLY A 85 -18.30 -10.59 3.07
C GLY A 85 -17.90 -9.11 3.05
N SER A 86 -16.97 -8.69 3.91
CA SER A 86 -16.40 -7.34 3.88
C SER A 86 -15.17 -7.30 2.96
N THR A 87 -15.09 -6.27 2.12
CA THR A 87 -13.96 -6.07 1.19
C THR A 87 -13.15 -4.86 1.60
N TRP A 88 -11.84 -5.01 1.67
CA TRP A 88 -10.91 -3.90 1.86
C TRP A 88 -9.80 -3.92 0.81
N TYR A 89 -9.19 -2.75 0.63
CA TYR A 89 -8.16 -2.54 -0.37
C TYR A 89 -6.87 -2.12 0.32
N VAL A 90 -5.79 -2.83 0.07
CA VAL A 90 -4.46 -2.45 0.54
C VAL A 90 -3.76 -1.70 -0.59
N VAL A 91 -3.56 -0.40 -0.39
CA VAL A 91 -2.90 0.50 -1.34
C VAL A 91 -1.45 0.68 -0.94
N GLN A 92 -0.54 0.42 -1.87
CA GLN A 92 0.89 0.70 -1.70
C GLN A 92 1.48 1.21 -3.01
N ARG A 93 2.63 1.89 -2.91
CA ARG A 93 3.46 2.18 -4.09
C ARG A 93 3.77 0.88 -4.82
N GLN A 94 3.74 0.92 -6.15
CA GLN A 94 4.19 -0.21 -6.95
C GLN A 94 5.66 -0.47 -6.61
N PRO A 95 6.04 -1.73 -6.32
CA PRO A 95 7.44 -2.05 -6.18
C PRO A 95 8.13 -1.69 -7.48
N ASP A 96 9.27 -1.02 -7.41
CA ASP A 96 10.12 -0.82 -8.58
C ASP A 96 10.35 -2.21 -9.19
N ALA A 97 10.08 -2.36 -10.49
CA ALA A 97 10.42 -3.58 -11.20
C ALA A 97 11.89 -3.85 -10.92
N ALA A 98 12.17 -4.90 -10.14
CA ALA A 98 13.51 -5.19 -9.65
C ALA A 98 14.49 -5.07 -10.82
N GLY A 99 15.51 -4.23 -10.65
CA GLY A 99 16.52 -4.00 -11.67
C GLY A 99 17.05 -5.32 -12.22
N THR A 100 16.64 -5.64 -13.44
CA THR A 100 17.33 -6.61 -14.29
C THR A 100 18.70 -6.04 -14.65
N GLY A 101 19.73 -6.46 -13.92
CA GLY A 101 21.16 -6.36 -14.30
C GLY A 101 21.76 -4.94 -14.21
N GLY A 102 23.00 -4.74 -13.77
CA GLY A 102 24.12 -5.66 -13.71
C GLY A 102 25.08 -5.30 -12.59
N ARG A 103 25.50 -6.35 -11.89
CA ARG A 103 26.77 -6.41 -11.20
C ARG A 103 27.59 -7.43 -11.97
N GLN A 104 28.48 -6.95 -12.82
CA GLN A 104 29.76 -7.55 -13.19
C GLN A 104 30.59 -6.50 -13.90
#